data_AF-A0A7C2Q1U1-F1
#
_entry.id   AF-A0A7C2Q1U1-F1
#
_cell.length_a   1.000
_cell.length_b   1.000
_cell.length_c   1.000
_cell.angle_alpha   90.00
_cell.angle_beta   90.00
_cell.angle_gamma   90.00
#
_symmetry.space_group_name_H-M   'P 1'
#
loop_
_entity.id
_entity.type
_entity.pdbx_description
1 polymer ?
#
loop_
_entity_poly.entity_id
_entity_poly.type
_entity_poly.pdbx_seq_one_letter_code
_entity_poly.pdbx_strand_id
1 'polypeptide(L)'
;QGMQERRDSWQFKEYNKDLDNIWWDGLSGSWQNAVAASHPDPVAGNHAWHQKVSIEPAGKEDQIGDIWVNYENNMKVYQAWRDKLTRPLAKGDTLRRPKHIKRPVVPLSHKAYSVEIK
;
A
#
# COMPACT_ATOMS: atom_id res chain seq x y z
N GLN A 1 -3.20 21.67 23.77
CA GLN A 1 -3.41 20.59 24.74
C GLN A 1 -3.29 19.28 23.97
N GLY A 2 -2.04 18.87 23.69
CA GLY A 2 -1.75 17.69 22.85
C GLY A 2 -2.17 16.40 23.56
N MET A 3 -2.61 15.43 22.78
CA MET A 3 -3.05 14.10 23.22
C MET A 3 -2.11 13.51 24.29
N GLN A 4 -2.76 13.04 25.35
CA GLN A 4 -2.26 12.47 26.61
C GLN A 4 -0.81 11.93 26.60
N GLU A 5 -0.07 12.27 27.67
CA GLU A 5 1.17 11.59 28.09
C GLU A 5 1.02 10.08 27.94
N ARG A 6 2.04 9.44 27.32
CA ARG A 6 2.10 8.00 27.01
C ARG A 6 1.43 7.17 28.11
N ARG A 7 0.21 6.68 27.86
CA ARG A 7 -0.47 5.78 28.77
C ARG A 7 0.41 4.56 28.99
N ASP A 8 0.45 4.04 30.22
CA ASP A 8 1.02 2.74 30.63
C ASP A 8 0.37 1.52 29.90
N SER A 9 -0.18 1.69 28.71
CA SER A 9 -1.26 0.87 28.15
C SER A 9 -0.85 -0.41 27.45
N TRP A 10 0.39 -0.90 27.62
CA TRP A 10 0.75 -2.20 27.04
C TRP A 10 0.62 -3.32 28.08
N GLN A 11 -0.32 -4.23 27.82
CA GLN A 11 -0.71 -5.34 28.71
C GLN A 11 0.42 -6.32 29.08
N PHE A 12 1.63 -6.16 28.53
CA PHE A 12 2.79 -7.05 28.72
C PHE A 12 4.12 -6.28 28.86
N LYS A 13 4.18 -5.28 29.74
CA LYS A 13 5.36 -4.41 29.96
C LYS A 13 6.67 -5.18 30.17
N GLU A 14 6.62 -6.35 30.80
CA GLU A 14 7.79 -7.19 31.06
C GLU A 14 8.35 -7.90 29.81
N TYR A 15 7.50 -8.15 28.81
CA TYR A 15 7.89 -8.73 27.51
C TYR A 15 8.20 -7.66 26.46
N ASN A 16 7.78 -6.42 26.72
CA ASN A 16 7.85 -5.29 25.79
C ASN A 16 8.75 -4.15 26.32
N LYS A 17 9.82 -4.50 27.04
CA LYS A 17 10.74 -3.54 27.68
C LYS A 17 11.46 -2.63 26.68
N ASP A 18 11.52 -3.04 25.42
CA ASP A 18 12.15 -2.35 24.31
C ASP A 18 11.23 -1.32 23.61
N LEU A 19 9.94 -1.26 23.95
CA LEU A 19 9.02 -0.27 23.38
C LEU A 19 9.43 1.17 23.72
N ASP A 20 10.13 1.40 24.83
CA ASP A 20 10.67 2.73 25.18
C ASP A 20 11.77 3.20 24.22
N ASN A 21 12.34 2.30 23.40
CA ASN A 21 13.28 2.64 22.34
C ASN A 21 12.58 3.19 21.08
N ILE A 22 11.26 3.06 20.98
CA ILE A 22 10.46 3.62 19.89
C ILE A 22 10.34 5.12 20.13
N TRP A 23 11.14 5.89 19.41
CA TRP A 23 11.19 7.34 19.49
C TRP A 23 10.19 8.05 18.58
N TRP A 24 9.54 7.33 17.66
CA TRP A 24 8.50 7.84 16.77
C TRP A 24 7.12 7.50 17.32
N ASP A 25 6.16 8.41 17.18
CA ASP A 25 4.75 8.10 17.41
C ASP A 25 4.09 7.74 16.07
N GLY A 26 3.04 6.92 16.08
CA GLY A 26 2.33 6.52 14.85
C GLY A 26 1.63 7.67 14.11
N LEU A 27 1.76 8.91 14.62
CA LEU A 27 1.30 10.14 13.99
C LEU A 27 2.46 10.81 13.20
N SER A 28 3.70 10.55 13.58
CA SER A 28 4.93 10.98 12.93
C SER A 28 5.33 9.97 11.84
N GLY A 29 5.09 10.36 10.58
CA GLY A 29 5.45 9.57 9.41
C GLY A 29 4.31 9.42 8.40
N SER A 30 4.65 8.94 7.21
CA SER A 30 3.65 8.67 6.17
C SER A 30 3.34 7.18 6.10
N TRP A 31 2.05 6.86 6.02
CA TRP A 31 1.60 5.53 5.71
C TRP A 31 1.88 5.29 4.23
N GLN A 32 3.02 4.64 3.92
CA GLN A 32 3.55 4.50 2.55
C GLN A 32 2.50 3.99 1.55
N ASN A 33 1.66 3.06 1.99
CA ASN A 33 0.60 2.47 1.15
C ASN A 33 -0.61 3.39 0.94
N ALA A 34 -0.79 4.39 1.82
CA ALA A 34 -1.87 5.35 1.72
C ALA A 34 -1.49 6.57 0.88
N VAL A 35 -0.20 6.91 0.82
CA VAL A 35 0.28 8.11 0.10
C VAL A 35 0.43 7.90 -1.41
N ALA A 36 0.92 6.74 -1.83
CA ALA A 36 1.20 6.48 -3.23
C ALA A 36 -0.07 6.10 -4.01
N ALA A 37 -0.22 6.65 -5.21
CA ALA A 37 -1.24 6.20 -6.15
C ALA A 37 -1.00 4.74 -6.56
N SER A 38 -2.09 4.02 -6.82
CA SER A 38 -1.99 2.68 -7.35
C SER A 38 -1.56 2.68 -8.81
N HIS A 39 -0.47 1.98 -9.13
CA HIS A 39 0.00 1.75 -10.49
C HIS A 39 -0.11 0.25 -10.85
N PRO A 40 -1.25 -0.21 -11.38
CA PRO A 40 -1.39 -1.59 -11.81
C PRO A 40 -0.40 -1.95 -12.93
N ASP A 41 0.30 -3.05 -12.77
CA ASP A 41 1.17 -3.62 -13.79
C ASP A 41 0.41 -3.85 -15.12
N PRO A 42 0.98 -3.46 -16.27
CA PRO A 42 0.33 -3.64 -17.57
C PRO A 42 -0.11 -5.08 -17.90
N VAL A 43 0.55 -6.11 -17.37
CA VAL A 43 0.31 -7.51 -17.76
C VAL A 43 -0.64 -8.21 -16.79
N ALA A 44 -0.37 -8.10 -15.50
CA ALA A 44 -1.00 -8.83 -14.42
C ALA A 44 -1.97 -7.97 -13.60
N GLY A 45 -1.96 -6.65 -13.76
CA GLY A 45 -2.84 -5.73 -13.04
C GLY A 45 -2.56 -5.62 -11.54
N ASN A 46 -1.45 -6.17 -11.04
CA ASN A 46 -1.08 -6.04 -9.64
C ASN A 46 -0.49 -4.67 -9.36
N HIS A 47 -0.71 -4.14 -8.15
CA HIS A 47 -0.08 -2.90 -7.73
C HIS A 47 1.46 -3.05 -7.69
N ALA A 48 2.16 -2.07 -8.27
CA ALA A 48 3.61 -1.93 -8.18
C ALA A 48 4.01 -0.97 -7.05
N TRP A 49 4.77 -1.49 -6.08
CA TRP A 49 5.18 -0.76 -4.87
C TRP A 49 6.38 0.17 -5.09
N HIS A 50 7.11 0.03 -6.19
CA HIS A 50 8.27 0.85 -6.47
C HIS A 50 7.83 2.23 -6.95
N GLN A 51 8.02 3.24 -6.10
CA GLN A 51 7.73 4.64 -6.39
C GLN A 51 9.01 5.45 -6.38
N LYS A 52 9.20 6.30 -7.40
CA LYS A 52 10.23 7.33 -7.35
C LYS A 52 9.72 8.44 -6.45
N VAL A 53 10.47 8.75 -5.40
CA VAL A 53 10.17 9.84 -4.46
C VAL A 53 11.32 10.84 -4.44
N SER A 54 10.97 12.10 -4.20
CA SER A 54 11.91 13.13 -3.78
C SER A 54 11.68 13.36 -2.29
N ILE A 55 12.76 13.58 -1.54
CA ILE A 55 12.71 13.75 -0.08
C ILE A 55 13.50 15.00 0.26
N GLU A 56 12.99 15.78 1.20
CA GLU A 56 13.67 16.93 1.76
C GLU A 56 13.49 16.98 3.28
N PRO A 57 14.37 17.68 4.02
CA PRO A 57 14.14 17.94 5.45
C PRO A 57 12.87 18.77 5.64
N ALA A 58 12.07 18.43 6.66
CA ALA A 58 10.94 19.26 7.06
C ALA A 58 11.39 20.68 7.45
N GLY A 59 10.61 21.68 7.08
CA GLY A 59 10.78 23.07 7.47
C GLY A 59 10.51 23.29 8.96
N LYS A 60 10.95 24.44 9.48
CA LYS A 60 10.77 24.79 10.91
C LYS A 60 9.30 25.00 11.30
N GLU A 61 8.47 25.38 10.34
CA GLU A 61 7.06 25.71 10.55
C GLU A 61 6.12 24.59 10.08
N ASP A 62 6.66 23.50 9.51
CA ASP A 62 5.86 22.37 9.03
C ASP A 62 5.22 21.63 10.21
N GLN A 63 3.93 21.34 10.09
CA GLN A 63 3.14 20.65 11.10
C GLN A 63 2.50 19.38 10.50
N ILE A 64 2.20 18.42 11.38
CA ILE A 64 1.44 17.23 11.01
C ILE A 64 0.08 17.68 10.46
N GLY A 65 -0.21 17.29 9.22
CA GLY A 65 -1.45 17.66 8.51
C GLY A 65 -1.25 18.68 7.38
N ASP A 66 -0.12 19.39 7.34
CA ASP A 66 0.19 20.33 6.24
C ASP A 66 0.37 19.61 4.90
N ILE A 67 0.78 18.34 4.95
CA ILE A 67 0.87 17.44 3.82
C ILE A 67 -0.18 16.35 4.00
N TRP A 68 -1.05 16.21 3.01
CA TRP A 68 -2.07 15.17 2.98
C TRP A 68 -2.16 14.51 1.60
N VAL A 69 -2.81 13.36 1.57
CA VAL A 69 -3.01 12.60 0.34
C VAL A 69 -4.09 13.25 -0.50
N ASN A 70 -3.78 13.56 -1.77
CA ASN A 70 -4.79 13.95 -2.74
C ASN A 70 -5.46 12.71 -3.33
N TYR A 71 -6.60 12.31 -2.76
CA TYR A 71 -7.35 11.12 -3.19
C TYR A 71 -7.84 11.21 -4.63
N GLU A 72 -8.29 12.38 -5.08
CA GLU A 72 -8.75 12.57 -6.45
C GLU A 72 -7.61 12.36 -7.45
N ASN A 73 -6.42 12.90 -7.15
CA ASN A 73 -5.24 12.69 -7.97
C ASN A 73 -4.83 11.21 -7.99
N ASN A 74 -4.82 10.55 -6.83
CA ASN A 74 -4.50 9.12 -6.76
C ASN A 74 -5.47 8.27 -7.59
N MET A 75 -6.77 8.60 -7.56
CA MET A 75 -7.77 7.92 -8.37
C MET A 75 -7.58 8.17 -9.87
N LYS A 76 -7.29 9.41 -10.27
CA LYS A 76 -7.01 9.76 -11.68
C LYS A 76 -5.78 9.01 -12.21
N VAL A 77 -4.72 8.94 -11.41
CA VAL A 77 -3.50 8.19 -11.77
C VAL A 77 -3.81 6.70 -11.89
N TYR A 78 -4.50 6.12 -10.91
CA TYR A 78 -4.93 4.73 -10.96
C TYR A 78 -5.75 4.41 -12.22
N GLN A 79 -6.74 5.25 -12.55
CA GLN A 79 -7.55 5.10 -13.75
C GLN A 79 -6.71 5.20 -15.02
N ALA A 80 -5.77 6.14 -15.10
CA ALA A 80 -4.89 6.27 -16.26
C ALA A 80 -4.07 4.99 -16.49
N TRP A 81 -3.52 4.38 -15.42
CA TRP A 81 -2.79 3.12 -15.54
C TRP A 81 -3.72 1.96 -15.90
N ARG A 82 -4.85 1.81 -15.19
CA ARG A 82 -5.82 0.74 -15.43
C ARG A 82 -6.40 0.78 -16.84
N ASP A 83 -6.83 1.95 -17.28
CA ASP A 83 -7.65 2.09 -18.50
C ASP A 83 -6.80 2.20 -19.76
N LYS A 84 -5.56 2.71 -19.64
CA LYS A 84 -4.69 2.95 -20.81
C LYS A 84 -3.53 1.98 -20.95
N LEU A 85 -3.05 1.39 -19.85
CA LEU A 85 -1.84 0.57 -19.85
C LEU A 85 -2.11 -0.88 -19.45
N THR A 86 -3.02 -1.12 -18.50
CA THR A 86 -3.34 -2.48 -18.06
C THR A 86 -4.09 -3.25 -19.15
N ARG A 87 -3.66 -4.48 -19.38
CA ARG A 87 -4.33 -5.43 -20.26
C ARG A 87 -5.80 -5.56 -19.82
N PRO A 88 -6.77 -5.27 -20.72
CA PRO A 88 -8.18 -5.32 -20.38
C PRO A 88 -8.63 -6.76 -20.18
N LEU A 89 -9.73 -6.92 -19.44
CA LEU A 89 -10.42 -8.19 -19.33
C LEU A 89 -11.30 -8.41 -20.57
N ALA A 90 -11.12 -9.52 -21.27
CA ALA A 90 -11.99 -9.97 -22.34
C ALA A 90 -13.07 -10.93 -21.81
N LYS A 91 -14.22 -11.02 -22.51
CA LYS A 91 -15.35 -11.89 -22.13
C LYS A 91 -14.96 -13.37 -21.96
N GLY A 92 -13.91 -13.82 -22.64
CA GLY A 92 -13.40 -15.19 -22.57
C GLY A 92 -12.30 -15.41 -21.51
N ASP A 93 -11.91 -14.38 -20.76
CA ASP A 93 -10.81 -14.50 -19.81
C ASP A 93 -11.23 -15.30 -18.58
N THR A 94 -10.52 -16.39 -18.34
CA THR A 94 -10.76 -17.29 -17.21
C THR A 94 -9.59 -17.34 -16.24
N LEU A 95 -8.59 -16.46 -16.38
CA LEU A 95 -7.40 -16.42 -15.53
C LEU A 95 -7.49 -15.25 -14.56
N ARG A 96 -7.38 -15.53 -13.26
CA ARG A 96 -7.29 -14.52 -12.20
C ARG A 96 -5.92 -13.83 -12.17
N ARG A 97 -4.85 -14.57 -12.53
CA ARG A 97 -3.45 -14.12 -12.54
C ARG A 97 -2.65 -14.88 -13.60
N PRO A 98 -1.55 -14.32 -14.13
CA PRO A 98 -0.67 -15.06 -15.02
C PRO A 98 -0.02 -16.28 -14.35
N LYS A 99 0.05 -17.40 -15.08
CA LYS A 99 0.59 -18.69 -14.59
C LYS A 99 2.08 -18.66 -14.25
N HIS A 100 2.83 -17.71 -14.82
CA HIS A 100 4.26 -17.55 -14.57
C HIS A 100 4.57 -16.84 -13.23
N ILE A 101 3.57 -16.22 -12.59
CA ILE A 101 3.73 -15.64 -11.25
C ILE A 101 3.60 -16.76 -10.22
N LYS A 102 4.68 -17.06 -9.50
CA LYS A 102 4.70 -18.09 -8.45
C LYS A 102 3.65 -17.79 -7.38
N ARG A 103 2.93 -18.83 -6.95
CA ARG A 103 2.09 -18.76 -5.74
C ARG A 103 2.80 -19.43 -4.57
N PRO A 104 2.95 -18.74 -3.43
CA PRO A 104 3.23 -19.43 -2.19
C PRO A 104 2.01 -20.27 -1.79
N VAL A 105 2.28 -21.37 -1.08
CA VAL A 105 1.33 -22.18 -0.31
C VAL A 105 0.17 -22.86 -1.07
N VAL A 106 0.23 -22.99 -2.41
CA VAL A 106 -0.71 -23.85 -3.17
C VAL A 106 -0.03 -24.58 -4.31
N PRO A 107 -0.61 -25.70 -4.79
CA PRO A 107 -0.15 -26.36 -6.00
C PRO A 107 -0.18 -25.42 -7.22
N LEU A 108 0.91 -25.41 -7.99
CA LEU A 108 1.04 -24.63 -9.24
C LEU A 108 0.25 -25.31 -10.38
N SER A 109 -1.08 -25.44 -10.21
CA SER A 109 -1.99 -26.07 -11.16
C SER A 109 -2.84 -25.04 -11.91
N HIS A 110 -3.36 -25.39 -13.10
CA HIS A 110 -4.25 -24.51 -13.89
C HIS A 110 -5.42 -23.96 -13.06
N LYS A 111 -6.05 -24.84 -12.26
CA LYS A 111 -7.17 -24.50 -11.39
C LYS A 111 -6.82 -23.39 -10.39
N ALA A 112 -5.59 -23.38 -9.86
CA ALA A 112 -5.15 -22.36 -8.90
C ALA A 112 -5.04 -20.94 -9.50
N TYR A 113 -4.94 -20.83 -10.83
CA TYR A 113 -4.86 -19.55 -11.56
C TYR A 113 -6.19 -19.17 -12.23
N SER A 114 -7.18 -20.07 -12.25
CA SER A 114 -8.42 -19.87 -12.99
C SER A 114 -9.51 -19.23 -12.13
N VAL A 115 -10.44 -18.52 -12.77
CA VAL A 115 -11.65 -17.96 -12.17
C VAL A 115 -12.79 -18.04 -13.18
N GLU A 116 -13.99 -18.33 -12.69
CA GLU A 116 -15.23 -18.15 -13.45
C GLU A 116 -15.83 -16.80 -13.06
N ILE A 117 -15.90 -15.90 -14.03
CA ILE A 117 -16.50 -14.58 -13.84
C ILE A 117 -17.98 -14.72 -14.19
N LYS A 118 -18.84 -14.57 -13.18
CA LYS A 118 -20.31 -14.62 -13.33
C LYS A 118 -20.87 -13.24 -13.58
#